data_AF-A0A261QRG8-F1
#
_entry.id   AF-A0A261QRG8-F1
#
_cell.length_a   1.000
_cell.length_b   1.000
_cell.length_c   1.000
_cell.angle_alpha   90.00
_cell.angle_beta   90.00
_cell.angle_gamma   90.00
#
_symmetry.space_group_name_H-M   'P 1'
#
loop_
_entity.id
_entity.type
_entity.pdbx_description
1 polymer ?
#
loop_
_entity_poly.entity_id
_entity_poly.type
_entity_poly.pdbx_seq_one_letter_code
_entity_poly.pdbx_strand_id
1 'polypeptide(L)' 'QPIERNNLTLRTRIKRLARNTICFSHSVEIHEKVIGAFIEKYMFY' A
#
# COMPACT_ATOMS: atom_id res chain seq x y z
N GLN A 1 -16.71 -7.75 14.35
CA GLN A 1 -15.41 -7.98 15.00
C GLN A 1 -14.42 -6.93 14.50
N PRO A 2 -13.61 -6.30 15.36
CA PRO A 2 -12.72 -5.19 14.95
C PRO A 2 -11.64 -5.61 13.94
N ILE A 3 -11.14 -6.85 14.06
CA ILE A 3 -10.05 -7.40 13.26
C ILE A 3 -10.42 -7.48 11.76
N GLU A 4 -11.64 -7.93 11.45
CA GLU A 4 -12.13 -8.02 10.07
C GLU A 4 -12.23 -6.65 9.39
N ARG A 5 -12.63 -5.62 10.14
CA ARG A 5 -12.76 -4.25 9.63
C ARG A 5 -11.40 -3.60 9.36
N ASN A 6 -10.40 -3.92 10.19
CA ASN A 6 -9.02 -3.49 10.00
C ASN A 6 -8.41 -4.13 8.74
N ASN A 7 -8.66 -5.42 8.51
CA ASN A 7 -8.18 -6.13 7.32
C ASN A 7 -8.82 -5.61 6.02
N LEU A 8 -10.12 -5.28 6.05
CA LEU A 8 -10.80 -4.65 4.91
C LEU A 8 -10.22 -3.27 4.57
N THR A 9 -9.88 -2.50 5.60
CA THR A 9 -9.26 -1.18 5.45
C THR A 9 -7.86 -1.31 4.84
N LEU A 10 -7.05 -2.24 5.33
CA LEU A 10 -5.71 -2.51 4.82
C LEU A 10 -5.74 -2.93 3.34
N ARG A 11 -6.62 -3.88 2.99
CA ARG A 11 -6.80 -4.35 1.60
C ARG A 11 -7.17 -3.21 0.66
N THR A 12 -8.04 -2.29 1.12
CA THR A 12 -8.48 -1.15 0.33
C THR A 12 -7.33 -0.16 0.10
N ARG A 13 -6.50 0.08 1.12
CA ARG A 13 -5.33 0.98 0.99
C ARG A 13 -4.27 0.41 0.04
N ILE A 14 -3.95 -0.88 0.14
CA ILE A 14 -3.02 -1.56 -0.77
C ILE A 14 -3.52 -1.49 -2.22
N LYS A 15 -4.81 -1.76 -2.45
CA LYS A 15 -5.40 -1.69 -3.80
C LYS A 15 -5.34 -0.28 -4.40
N ARG A 16 -5.53 0.77 -3.56
CA ARG A 16 -5.37 2.17 -3.98
C ARG A 16 -3.92 2.51 -4.32
N LEU A 17 -2.97 2.05 -3.50
CA LEU A 17 -1.53 2.23 -3.75
C LEU A 17 -1.13 1.60 -5.09
N ALA A 18 -1.53 0.35 -5.33
CA ALA A 18 -1.25 -0.33 -6.59
C ALA A 18 -1.81 0.42 -7.81
N ARG A 19 -3.03 0.99 -7.69
CA ARG A 19 -3.63 1.78 -8.78
C ARG A 19 -2.91 3.12 -9.03
N ASN A 20 -2.45 3.79 -7.96
CA ASN A 20 -1.81 5.10 -8.08
C ASN A 20 -0.34 5.00 -8.50
N THR A 21 0.35 3.95 -8.09
CA THR A 21 1.80 3.84 -8.27
C THR A 21 2.17 2.72 -9.22
N ILE A 22 1.68 1.50 -8.96
CA ILE A 22 2.10 0.28 -9.67
C ILE A 22 1.63 0.27 -11.13
N CYS A 23 0.46 0.85 -11.40
CA CYS A 23 -0.14 0.85 -12.73
C CYS A 23 0.46 1.89 -13.71
N PHE A 24 1.21 2.89 -13.23
CA PHE A 24 1.71 4.01 -14.05
C PHE A 24 3.21 3.97 -14.35
N SER A 25 3.97 3.17 -13.60
CA SER A 25 5.42 3.02 -13.79
C SER A 25 5.74 1.56 -14.13
N HIS A 26 6.60 1.32 -15.13
CA HIS A 26 7.13 -0.02 -15.41
C HIS A 26 8.40 -0.31 -14.58
N SER A 27 8.89 0.67 -13.83
CA SER A 27 10.12 0.58 -13.03
C SER A 27 9.83 -0.01 -11.66
N VAL A 28 10.29 -1.24 -11.46
CA VAL A 28 10.22 -1.97 -10.18
C VAL A 28 10.86 -1.18 -9.04
N GLU A 29 11.97 -0.49 -9.30
CA GLU A 29 12.68 0.32 -8.29
C GLU A 29 11.80 1.43 -7.68
N ILE A 30 10.95 2.06 -8.49
CA ILE A 30 10.02 3.10 -8.03
C ILE A 30 8.94 2.47 -7.15
N HIS A 31 8.45 1.29 -7.54
CA HIS A 31 7.45 0.56 -6.77
C HIS A 31 7.99 0.13 -5.42
N GLU A 32 9.20 -0.40 -5.37
CA GLU A 32 9.84 -0.82 -4.11
C GLU A 32 10.01 0.35 -3.14
N LYS A 33 10.49 1.51 -3.63
CA LYS A 33 10.62 2.73 -2.81
C LYS A 33 9.27 3.21 -2.26
N VAL A 34 8.22 3.22 -3.09
CA VAL A 34 6.89 3.68 -2.68
C VAL A 34 6.21 2.68 -1.74
N ILE A 35 6.39 1.37 -1.95
CA ILE A 35 5.91 0.34 -1.03
C ILE A 35 6.61 0.47 0.32
N GLY A 36 7.92 0.67 0.34
CA GLY A 36 8.69 0.89 1.57
C GLY A 36 8.17 2.10 2.37
N ALA A 37 8.03 3.25 1.70
CA ALA A 37 7.49 4.47 2.33
C ALA A 37 6.04 4.31 2.82
N PHE A 38 5.23 3.53 2.10
CA PHE A 38 3.85 3.24 2.50
C PHE A 38 3.79 2.36 3.75
N ILE A 39 4.61 1.30 3.81
CA ILE A 39 4.67 0.43 4.99
C ILE A 39 5.15 1.22 6.21
N GLU A 40 6.22 2.01 6.07
CA GLU A 40 6.73 2.88 7.13
C GLU A 40 5.65 3.81 7.69
N LYS A 41 4.89 4.46 6.81
CA LYS A 41 3.86 5.43 7.19
C LYS A 41 2.60 4.83 7.83
N TYR A 42 2.23 3.61 7.48
CA TYR A 42 0.92 3.05 7.87
C TYR A 42 0.99 1.86 8.82
N MET A 43 2.15 1.21 8.95
CA MET A 43 2.35 0.04 9.82
C MET A 43 3.21 0.35 11.05
N PHE A 44 4.11 1.32 10.97
CA PHE A 44 5.06 1.67 12.05
C PHE A 44 4.74 3.00 12.75
N TYR A 45 3.77 3.75 12.24
CA TYR A 45 3.25 5.01 12.80
C TYR A 45 1.72 4.93 12.89
#